data_AF-A0A847EMU2-F1
#
_entry.id   AF-A0A847EMU2-F1
#
_cell.length_a   1.000
_cell.length_b   1.000
_cell.length_c   1.000
_cell.angle_alpha   90.00
_cell.angle_beta   90.00
_cell.angle_gamma   90.00
#
_symmetry.space_group_name_H-M   'P 1'
#
loop_
_entity.id
_entity.type
_entity.pdbx_description
1 polymer ?
#
loop_
_entity_poly.entity_id
_entity_poly.type
_entity_poly.pdbx_seq_one_letter_code
_entity_poly.pdbx_strand_id
1 'polypeptide(L)'
;MAIRKHKPTTPGRRGSSVSDFSELTRSTPEKSLTVPIKKTGGRNNQGRITTRHIGGGHKQAYRIIDFKRYDKDGVPAKVAHIEYDPNRTARIALLHYVDGAKRYIIAPEGLAQGAMVEAGEGADIKPGNNLPLRNIPVGTTEHAVELRPGGGAKMGRSAGAGIQVVAREGRFATLRLPSGEMRMVDVRCRATVGEVGNAE
;
A
#
# COMPACT_ATOMS: atom_id res chain seq x y z
N MET A 1 6.22 -11.19 10.12
CA MET A 1 5.96 -12.34 9.22
C MET A 1 7.08 -13.36 9.42
N ALA A 2 7.16 -14.43 8.62
CA ALA A 2 8.37 -15.24 8.61
C ALA A 2 8.76 -15.69 7.20
N ILE A 3 10.07 -15.70 6.92
CA ILE A 3 10.62 -16.31 5.72
C ILE A 3 10.69 -17.83 5.92
N ARG A 4 9.91 -18.59 5.15
CA ARG A 4 9.97 -20.06 5.15
C ARG A 4 11.11 -20.54 4.24
N LYS A 5 12.20 -21.01 4.86
CA LYS A 5 13.34 -21.63 4.15
C LYS A 5 12.99 -23.06 3.73
N HIS A 6 13.31 -23.43 2.50
CA HIS A 6 13.10 -24.79 2.02
C HIS A 6 14.21 -25.74 2.49
N LYS A 7 13.87 -27.02 2.72
CA LYS A 7 14.88 -28.08 2.88
C LYS A 7 15.62 -28.28 1.54
N PRO A 8 16.95 -28.51 1.55
CA PRO A 8 17.76 -28.63 0.33
C PRO A 8 17.60 -30.00 -0.33
N THR A 9 16.38 -30.36 -0.73
CA THR A 9 16.06 -31.67 -1.35
C THR A 9 16.50 -31.78 -2.81
N THR A 10 16.77 -30.65 -3.47
CA THR A 10 17.31 -30.57 -4.84
C THR A 10 18.28 -29.38 -4.94
N PRO A 11 19.21 -29.35 -5.91
CA PRO A 11 20.13 -28.22 -6.09
C PRO A 11 19.40 -26.89 -6.27
N GLY A 12 18.29 -26.87 -7.02
CA GLY A 12 17.50 -25.65 -7.23
C GLY A 12 16.74 -25.16 -5.99
N ARG A 13 16.42 -26.05 -5.03
CA ARG A 13 15.81 -25.65 -3.76
C ARG A 13 16.82 -25.22 -2.70
N ARG A 14 18.11 -25.54 -2.86
CA ARG A 14 19.16 -25.15 -1.92
C ARG A 14 19.28 -23.63 -1.86
N GLY A 15 19.16 -23.05 -0.67
CA GLY A 15 19.19 -21.60 -0.48
C GLY A 15 17.91 -20.85 -0.86
N SER A 16 16.91 -21.54 -1.44
CA SER A 16 15.62 -20.94 -1.76
C SER A 16 14.73 -20.76 -0.53
N SER A 17 13.95 -19.69 -0.52
CA SER A 17 12.96 -19.38 0.50
C SER A 17 11.71 -18.76 -0.12
N VAL A 18 10.62 -18.78 0.64
CA VAL A 18 9.35 -18.17 0.26
C VAL A 18 8.74 -17.45 1.46
N SER A 19 7.88 -16.48 1.20
CA SER A 19 6.99 -15.93 2.23
C SER A 19 6.08 -17.04 2.79
N ASP A 20 5.85 -17.03 4.10
CA ASP A 20 4.97 -17.98 4.79
C ASP A 20 3.48 -17.70 4.58
N PHE A 21 3.12 -16.49 4.13
CA PHE A 21 1.75 -16.03 3.89
C PHE A 21 0.83 -16.08 5.11
N SER A 22 1.38 -16.03 6.33
CA SER A 22 0.62 -16.13 7.58
C SER A 22 -0.44 -15.03 7.78
N GLU A 23 -0.23 -13.84 7.20
CA GLU A 23 -1.19 -12.73 7.28
C GLU A 23 -2.34 -12.83 6.27
N LEU A 24 -2.29 -13.76 5.31
CA LEU A 24 -3.33 -13.89 4.29
C LEU A 24 -4.57 -14.57 4.87
N THR A 25 -5.69 -13.87 4.82
CA THR A 25 -6.99 -14.39 5.29
C THR A 25 -7.85 -14.96 4.18
N ARG A 26 -7.52 -14.63 2.91
CA ARG A 26 -8.29 -15.04 1.74
C ARG A 26 -7.36 -15.22 0.54
N SER A 27 -7.62 -16.26 -0.26
CA SER A 27 -6.84 -16.61 -1.45
C SER A 27 -7.47 -16.10 -2.76
N THR A 28 -8.75 -15.74 -2.75
CA THR A 28 -9.49 -15.28 -3.91
C THR A 28 -9.77 -13.78 -3.85
N PRO A 29 -9.59 -13.02 -4.94
CA PRO A 29 -9.84 -11.59 -4.96
C PRO A 29 -11.32 -11.25 -5.12
N GLU A 30 -11.70 -10.03 -4.77
CA GLU A 30 -13.03 -9.49 -5.01
C GLU A 30 -13.24 -9.26 -6.51
N LYS A 31 -14.26 -9.92 -7.08
CA LYS A 31 -14.51 -9.93 -8.53
C LYS A 31 -14.77 -8.53 -9.10
N SER A 32 -15.51 -7.69 -8.37
CA SER A 32 -15.84 -6.31 -8.79
C SER A 32 -14.64 -5.36 -8.81
N LEU A 33 -13.57 -5.68 -8.09
CA LEU A 33 -12.37 -4.85 -7.97
C LEU A 33 -11.16 -5.41 -8.75
N THR A 34 -11.41 -6.35 -9.65
CA THR A 34 -10.37 -7.01 -10.45
C THR A 34 -10.54 -6.67 -11.93
N VAL A 35 -9.47 -6.23 -12.58
CA VAL A 35 -9.46 -5.90 -14.02
C VAL A 35 -8.30 -6.59 -14.75
N PRO A 36 -8.45 -6.92 -16.04
CA PRO A 36 -7.36 -7.48 -16.82
C PRO A 36 -6.23 -6.46 -16.98
N ILE A 37 -4.97 -6.93 -16.91
CA ILE A 37 -3.80 -6.12 -17.21
C ILE A 37 -3.09 -6.68 -18.44
N LYS A 38 -2.87 -5.84 -19.45
CA LYS A 38 -2.12 -6.22 -20.65
C LYS A 38 -0.62 -6.11 -20.36
N LYS A 39 0.11 -7.20 -20.58
CA LYS A 39 1.57 -7.20 -20.46
C LYS A 39 2.20 -6.49 -21.64
N THR A 40 3.16 -5.61 -21.38
CA THR A 40 3.90 -4.87 -22.42
C THR A 40 5.05 -5.69 -22.99
N GLY A 41 5.63 -6.62 -22.22
CA GLY A 41 6.85 -7.33 -22.61
C GLY A 41 8.04 -6.39 -22.83
N GLY A 42 8.07 -5.25 -22.14
CA GLY A 42 9.13 -4.24 -22.28
C GLY A 42 9.06 -3.41 -23.56
N ARG A 43 7.96 -3.51 -24.32
CA ARG A 43 7.77 -2.80 -25.61
C ARG A 43 6.87 -1.57 -25.48
N ASN A 44 7.16 -0.54 -26.26
CA ASN A 44 6.35 0.67 -26.37
C ASN A 44 5.19 0.52 -27.39
N ASN A 45 4.46 1.60 -27.65
CA ASN A 45 3.36 1.66 -28.62
C ASN A 45 3.78 1.42 -30.08
N GLN A 46 5.07 1.55 -30.41
CA GLN A 46 5.63 1.23 -31.73
C GLN A 46 6.12 -0.23 -31.82
N GLY A 47 5.96 -1.03 -30.76
CA GLY A 47 6.43 -2.41 -30.71
C GLY A 47 7.94 -2.56 -30.45
N ARG A 48 8.67 -1.45 -30.22
CA ARG A 48 10.11 -1.46 -29.96
C ARG A 48 10.40 -1.75 -28.50
N ILE A 49 11.45 -2.52 -28.22
CA ILE A 49 11.92 -2.78 -26.85
C ILE A 49 12.50 -1.48 -26.29
N THR A 50 11.85 -0.91 -25.28
CA THR A 50 12.33 0.27 -24.55
C THR A 50 12.86 -0.10 -23.16
N THR A 51 12.44 -1.26 -22.64
CA THR A 51 12.95 -1.79 -21.37
C THR A 51 13.31 -3.26 -21.56
N ARG A 52 14.59 -3.58 -21.36
CA ARG A 52 15.14 -4.93 -21.54
C ARG A 52 14.78 -5.84 -20.36
N HIS A 53 14.90 -7.15 -20.57
CA HIS A 53 14.68 -8.21 -19.55
C HIS A 53 13.25 -8.28 -18.98
N ILE A 54 12.23 -7.84 -19.73
CA ILE A 54 10.81 -7.94 -19.36
C ILE A 54 10.09 -8.87 -20.33
N GLY A 55 9.49 -9.96 -19.83
CA GLY A 55 8.71 -10.92 -20.63
C GLY A 55 8.52 -12.27 -19.92
N GLY A 56 7.64 -13.12 -20.44
CA GLY A 56 7.53 -14.54 -20.02
C GLY A 56 6.92 -14.87 -18.65
N GLY A 57 6.66 -13.88 -17.78
CA GLY A 57 6.11 -14.15 -16.44
C GLY A 57 4.67 -14.71 -16.43
N HIS A 58 4.25 -15.27 -15.29
CA HIS A 58 2.88 -15.78 -15.07
C HIS A 58 1.80 -14.73 -15.27
N LYS A 59 0.63 -15.08 -15.83
CA LYS A 59 -0.48 -14.14 -16.08
C LYS A 59 -1.00 -13.55 -14.75
N GLN A 60 -1.33 -12.27 -14.77
CA GLN A 60 -1.80 -11.54 -13.58
C GLN A 60 -3.06 -10.75 -13.92
N ALA A 61 -3.83 -10.40 -12.90
CA ALA A 61 -4.96 -9.49 -12.97
C ALA A 61 -4.71 -8.34 -12.00
N TYR A 62 -5.08 -7.12 -12.37
CA TYR A 62 -4.86 -5.93 -11.54
C TYR A 62 -5.99 -5.76 -10.54
N ARG A 63 -5.65 -5.50 -9.28
CA ARG A 63 -6.62 -5.10 -8.25
C ARG A 63 -6.68 -3.58 -8.20
N ILE A 64 -7.88 -3.03 -8.23
CA ILE A 64 -8.12 -1.59 -8.13
C ILE A 64 -7.89 -1.17 -6.67
N ILE A 65 -6.83 -0.41 -6.43
CA ILE A 65 -6.47 0.10 -5.10
C ILE A 65 -6.90 1.56 -4.96
N ASP A 66 -7.49 1.88 -3.82
CA ASP A 66 -7.82 3.24 -3.46
C ASP A 66 -6.59 3.98 -2.89
N PHE A 67 -5.98 4.79 -3.75
CA PHE A 67 -4.89 5.70 -3.38
C PHE A 67 -5.37 7.11 -3.03
N LYS A 68 -6.68 7.38 -3.04
CA LYS A 68 -7.25 8.73 -2.86
C LYS A 68 -7.93 8.89 -1.51
N ARG A 69 -8.79 7.94 -1.13
CA ARG A 69 -9.51 7.83 0.15
C ARG A 69 -10.37 9.04 0.61
N TYR A 70 -10.29 10.20 -0.04
CA TYR A 70 -10.92 11.45 0.40
C TYR A 70 -12.45 11.47 0.27
N ASP A 71 -13.04 10.64 -0.58
CA ASP A 71 -14.48 10.63 -0.83
C ASP A 71 -15.26 9.80 0.20
N LYS A 72 -14.55 9.19 1.16
CA LYS A 72 -15.11 8.40 2.26
C LYS A 72 -14.76 8.99 3.62
N ASP A 73 -14.59 10.31 3.68
CA ASP A 73 -14.36 11.02 4.94
C ASP A 73 -15.53 10.81 5.91
N GLY A 74 -15.22 10.43 7.15
CA GLY A 74 -16.19 10.14 8.19
C GLY A 74 -16.97 8.82 8.01
N VAL A 75 -16.74 8.06 6.94
CA VAL A 75 -17.36 6.75 6.74
C VAL A 75 -16.37 5.67 7.18
N PRO A 76 -16.60 5.02 8.33
CA PRO A 76 -15.71 3.97 8.78
C PRO A 76 -15.85 2.72 7.91
N ALA A 77 -14.79 1.93 7.85
CA ALA A 77 -14.76 0.66 7.16
C ALA A 77 -14.16 -0.43 8.03
N LYS A 78 -14.72 -1.62 7.93
CA LYS A 78 -14.19 -2.82 8.57
C LYS A 78 -13.21 -3.51 7.62
N VAL A 79 -12.05 -3.90 8.13
CA VAL A 79 -11.10 -4.75 7.40
C VAL A 79 -11.70 -6.15 7.28
N ALA A 80 -12.19 -6.47 6.07
CA ALA A 80 -12.83 -7.75 5.80
C ALA A 80 -11.80 -8.86 5.60
N HIS A 81 -10.75 -8.59 4.80
CA HIS A 81 -9.72 -9.58 4.49
C HIS A 81 -8.37 -8.90 4.19
N ILE A 82 -7.28 -9.60 4.47
CA ILE A 82 -5.94 -9.32 3.97
C ILE A 82 -5.59 -10.36 2.90
N GLU A 83 -5.07 -9.89 1.76
CA GLU A 83 -4.93 -10.66 0.53
C GLU A 83 -3.58 -10.43 -0.18
N TYR A 84 -3.24 -11.39 -1.03
CA TYR A 84 -2.07 -11.36 -1.88
C TYR A 84 -2.25 -10.47 -3.13
N ASP A 85 -1.35 -9.48 -3.27
CA ASP A 85 -1.08 -8.62 -4.42
C ASP A 85 -0.06 -9.14 -5.47
N PRO A 86 -0.37 -9.73 -6.65
CA PRO A 86 0.67 -10.08 -7.62
C PRO A 86 1.37 -8.90 -8.32
N ASN A 87 0.80 -7.70 -8.25
CA ASN A 87 1.21 -6.49 -8.97
C ASN A 87 2.04 -5.54 -8.09
N ARG A 88 2.31 -5.90 -6.82
CA ARG A 88 3.14 -5.11 -5.91
C ARG A 88 3.78 -5.99 -4.83
N THR A 89 4.69 -5.42 -4.06
CA THR A 89 5.34 -6.13 -2.95
C THR A 89 4.46 -6.18 -1.70
N ALA A 90 3.73 -5.11 -1.39
CA ALA A 90 2.88 -5.04 -0.22
C ALA A 90 1.60 -5.89 -0.34
N ARG A 91 1.04 -6.32 0.80
CA ARG A 91 -0.31 -6.90 0.84
C ARG A 91 -1.38 -5.83 0.64
N ILE A 92 -2.60 -6.30 0.39
CA ILE A 92 -3.78 -5.44 0.32
C ILE A 92 -4.82 -5.85 1.32
N ALA A 93 -5.50 -4.86 1.90
CA ALA A 93 -6.64 -5.07 2.77
C ALA A 93 -7.92 -4.72 2.01
N LEU A 94 -8.88 -5.64 2.00
CA LEU A 94 -10.24 -5.40 1.53
C LEU A 94 -11.02 -4.75 2.66
N LEU A 95 -11.52 -3.54 2.40
CA LEU A 95 -12.37 -2.78 3.30
C LEU A 95 -13.83 -2.91 2.88
N HIS A 96 -14.70 -3.15 3.86
CA HIS A 96 -16.14 -3.00 3.74
C HIS A 96 -16.57 -1.74 4.49
N TYR A 97 -16.95 -0.70 3.74
CA TYR A 97 -17.49 0.53 4.32
C TYR A 97 -18.90 0.29 4.84
N VAL A 98 -19.31 1.05 5.85
CA VAL A 98 -20.67 0.97 6.41
C VAL A 98 -21.75 1.32 5.38
N ASP A 99 -21.41 2.12 4.36
CA ASP A 99 -22.29 2.44 3.24
C ASP A 99 -22.42 1.32 2.17
N GLY A 100 -21.78 0.17 2.40
CA GLY A 100 -21.80 -0.99 1.51
C GLY A 100 -20.74 -0.97 0.41
N ALA A 101 -19.96 0.09 0.27
CA ALA A 101 -18.86 0.13 -0.69
C ALA A 101 -17.72 -0.81 -0.28
N LYS A 102 -17.07 -1.42 -1.28
CA LYS A 102 -15.88 -2.25 -1.08
C LYS A 102 -14.68 -1.61 -1.76
N ARG A 103 -13.54 -1.55 -1.09
CA ARG A 103 -12.28 -1.04 -1.67
C ARG A 103 -11.08 -1.78 -1.15
N TYR A 104 -10.04 -1.84 -1.98
CA TYR A 104 -8.73 -2.25 -1.51
C TYR A 104 -7.89 -1.04 -1.09
N ILE A 105 -7.16 -1.20 -0.01
CA ILE A 105 -6.03 -0.33 0.37
C ILE A 105 -4.76 -1.17 0.44
N ILE A 106 -3.60 -0.51 0.46
CA ILE A 106 -2.36 -1.18 0.91
C ILE A 106 -2.55 -1.56 2.39
N ALA A 107 -2.17 -2.77 2.75
CA ALA A 107 -2.22 -3.22 4.15
C ALA A 107 -1.06 -2.57 4.94
N PRO A 108 -1.35 -1.74 5.95
CA PRO A 108 -0.37 -1.27 6.90
C PRO A 108 0.11 -2.41 7.79
N GLU A 109 1.27 -2.23 8.39
CA GLU A 109 1.77 -3.11 9.44
C GLU A 109 0.86 -3.11 10.68
N GLY A 110 0.66 -4.29 11.27
CA GLY A 110 -0.20 -4.47 12.44
C GLY A 110 -1.71 -4.39 12.15
N LEU A 111 -2.13 -4.12 10.91
CA LEU A 111 -3.55 -4.14 10.56
C LEU A 111 -4.07 -5.58 10.52
N ALA A 112 -5.03 -5.90 11.38
CA ALA A 112 -5.64 -7.22 11.47
C ALA A 112 -7.06 -7.25 10.87
N GLN A 113 -7.54 -8.46 10.53
CA GLN A 113 -8.92 -8.67 10.13
C GLN A 113 -9.88 -8.24 11.25
N GLY A 114 -10.95 -7.55 10.87
CA GLY A 114 -11.98 -7.07 11.79
C GLY A 114 -11.69 -5.70 12.40
N ALA A 115 -10.48 -5.15 12.24
CA ALA A 115 -10.16 -3.80 12.65
C ALA A 115 -11.04 -2.77 11.91
N MET A 116 -11.31 -1.65 12.58
CA MET A 116 -12.01 -0.51 12.00
C MET A 116 -10.97 0.51 11.53
N VAL A 117 -11.14 1.00 10.31
CA VAL A 117 -10.34 2.08 9.73
C VAL A 117 -11.25 3.20 9.28
N GLU A 118 -10.76 4.42 9.40
CA GLU A 118 -11.49 5.63 9.04
C GLU A 118 -10.60 6.57 8.23
N ALA A 119 -11.25 7.48 7.51
CA ALA A 119 -10.58 8.54 6.79
C ALA A 119 -11.21 9.88 7.16
N GLY A 120 -10.41 10.94 7.14
CA GLY A 120 -10.88 12.30 7.37
C GLY A 120 -10.13 13.00 8.50
N GLU A 121 -10.50 14.24 8.76
CA GLU A 121 -9.78 15.12 9.69
C GLU A 121 -10.01 14.77 11.16
N GLY A 122 -11.17 14.19 11.47
CA GLY A 122 -11.54 13.75 12.82
C GLY A 122 -11.12 12.31 13.14
N ALA A 123 -10.39 11.65 12.24
CA ALA A 123 -9.92 10.30 12.47
C ALA A 123 -8.87 10.25 13.60
N ASP A 124 -8.82 9.14 14.32
CA ASP A 124 -7.81 8.88 15.33
C ASP A 124 -6.46 8.55 14.68
N ILE A 125 -5.36 8.77 15.40
CA ILE A 125 -4.00 8.47 14.94
C ILE A 125 -3.70 6.98 15.20
N LYS A 126 -4.31 6.12 14.38
CA LYS A 126 -4.16 4.65 14.44
C LYS A 126 -3.73 4.08 13.08
N PRO A 127 -2.92 2.99 13.07
CA PRO A 127 -2.51 2.34 11.82
C PRO A 127 -3.68 2.04 10.88
N GLY A 128 -3.57 2.48 9.63
CA GLY A 128 -4.60 2.31 8.60
C GLY A 128 -5.59 3.46 8.45
N ASN A 129 -5.65 4.39 9.41
CA ASN A 129 -6.43 5.62 9.28
C ASN A 129 -5.75 6.59 8.30
N ASN A 130 -6.55 7.36 7.57
CA ASN A 130 -6.07 8.29 6.54
C ASN A 130 -6.49 9.72 6.83
N LEU A 131 -5.50 10.62 6.95
CA LEU A 131 -5.72 12.01 7.34
C LEU A 131 -4.89 12.96 6.48
N PRO A 132 -5.28 14.24 6.38
CA PRO A 132 -4.38 15.29 5.93
C PRO A 132 -3.16 15.44 6.86
N LEU A 133 -1.99 15.72 6.30
CA LEU A 133 -0.74 15.93 7.07
C LEU A 133 -0.86 17.03 8.14
N ARG A 134 -1.76 18.01 7.95
CA ARG A 134 -2.05 19.02 8.97
C ARG A 134 -2.68 18.48 10.26
N ASN A 135 -3.28 17.29 10.24
CA ASN A 135 -3.92 16.68 11.40
C ASN A 135 -3.04 15.59 12.05
N ILE A 136 -1.95 15.21 11.37
CA ILE A 136 -1.03 14.18 11.85
C ILE A 136 0.02 14.83 12.80
N PRO A 137 0.26 14.26 14.00
CA PRO A 137 1.30 14.72 14.90
C PRO A 137 2.70 14.61 14.29
N VAL A 138 3.58 15.54 14.61
CA VAL A 138 4.99 15.45 14.19
C VAL A 138 5.65 14.27 14.89
N GLY A 139 6.50 13.54 14.17
CA GLY A 139 7.23 12.37 14.65
C GLY A 139 6.55 11.04 14.30
N THR A 140 5.28 11.03 13.88
CA THR A 140 4.60 9.81 13.47
C THR A 140 5.17 9.25 12.16
N THR A 141 5.07 7.93 12.02
CA THR A 141 5.39 7.24 10.78
C THR A 141 4.12 7.00 9.97
N GLU A 142 4.20 7.38 8.71
CA GLU A 142 3.11 7.38 7.75
C GLU A 142 3.54 6.65 6.47
N HIS A 143 2.57 6.26 5.66
CA HIS A 143 2.80 5.71 4.32
C HIS A 143 1.73 6.20 3.34
N ALA A 144 1.89 5.84 2.07
CA ALA A 144 0.98 6.21 0.99
C ALA A 144 0.69 7.73 0.95
N VAL A 145 1.75 8.55 0.97
CA VAL A 145 1.64 10.01 1.02
C VAL A 145 1.42 10.60 -0.38
N GLU A 146 0.53 11.58 -0.48
CA GLU A 146 0.32 12.36 -1.71
C GLU A 146 1.46 13.36 -1.97
N LEU A 147 1.74 13.64 -3.25
CA LEU A 147 2.71 14.69 -3.62
C LEU A 147 2.04 16.07 -3.78
N ARG A 148 0.78 16.08 -4.19
CA ARG A 148 -0.07 17.27 -4.33
C ARG A 148 -1.45 16.93 -3.76
N PRO A 149 -2.16 17.88 -3.13
CA PRO A 149 -3.46 17.61 -2.54
C PRO A 149 -4.43 17.01 -3.57
N GLY A 150 -4.99 15.83 -3.28
CA GLY A 150 -5.92 15.12 -4.15
C GLY A 150 -5.29 14.39 -5.35
N GLY A 151 -3.97 14.42 -5.49
CA GLY A 151 -3.22 13.74 -6.55
C GLY A 151 -3.11 12.21 -6.37
N GLY A 152 -3.61 11.70 -5.23
CA GLY A 152 -3.48 10.32 -4.80
C GLY A 152 -2.06 9.97 -4.33
N ALA A 153 -1.97 8.94 -3.51
CA ALA A 153 -0.74 8.47 -2.90
C ALA A 153 0.34 8.11 -3.94
N LYS A 154 1.55 8.65 -3.75
CA LYS A 154 2.71 8.39 -4.61
C LYS A 154 3.91 7.83 -3.84
N MET A 155 4.13 8.30 -2.62
CA MET A 155 5.32 8.01 -1.82
C MET A 155 5.02 6.99 -0.73
N GLY A 156 5.99 6.15 -0.37
CA GLY A 156 5.83 5.15 0.69
C GLY A 156 4.76 4.08 0.38
N ARG A 157 4.83 3.44 -0.79
CA ARG A 157 3.85 2.40 -1.22
C ARG A 157 4.40 0.98 -1.25
N SER A 158 5.73 0.85 -1.23
CA SER A 158 6.38 -0.46 -1.27
C SER A 158 6.30 -1.12 0.10
N ALA A 159 6.38 -2.46 0.12
CA ALA A 159 6.43 -3.23 1.36
C ALA A 159 7.56 -2.73 2.30
N GLY A 160 7.27 -2.63 3.60
CA GLY A 160 8.20 -2.11 4.62
C GLY A 160 8.52 -0.62 4.53
N ALA A 161 7.88 0.14 3.64
CA ALA A 161 8.15 1.57 3.52
C ALA A 161 7.42 2.37 4.61
N GLY A 162 8.15 3.26 5.28
CA GLY A 162 7.63 4.28 6.17
C GLY A 162 8.20 5.66 5.83
N ILE A 163 7.43 6.70 6.10
CA ILE A 163 7.77 8.12 5.93
C ILE A 163 7.51 8.82 7.25
N GLN A 164 8.52 9.48 7.79
CA GLN A 164 8.36 10.19 9.05
C GLN A 164 8.05 11.67 8.81
N VAL A 165 7.06 12.20 9.52
CA VAL A 165 6.80 13.66 9.57
C VAL A 165 7.80 14.29 10.53
N VAL A 166 8.74 15.09 10.03
CA VAL A 166 9.84 15.64 10.85
C VAL A 166 9.51 17.03 11.39
N ALA A 167 8.87 17.86 10.58
CA ALA A 167 8.49 19.21 10.98
C ALA A 167 7.24 19.65 10.22
N ARG A 168 6.55 20.65 10.77
CA ARG A 168 5.40 21.28 10.13
C ARG A 168 5.51 22.80 10.32
N GLU A 169 5.68 23.51 9.21
CA GLU A 169 5.90 24.96 9.19
C GLU A 169 4.98 25.60 8.16
N GLY A 170 4.06 26.44 8.63
CA GLY A 170 3.10 27.15 7.79
C GLY A 170 2.29 26.20 6.90
N ARG A 171 2.45 26.33 5.58
CA ARG A 171 1.72 25.55 4.57
C ARG A 171 2.39 24.22 4.18
N PHE A 172 3.56 23.92 4.72
CA PHE A 172 4.33 22.74 4.36
C PHE A 172 4.66 21.85 5.55
N ALA A 173 4.66 20.55 5.31
CA ALA A 173 5.23 19.54 6.19
C ALA A 173 6.53 19.02 5.58
N THR A 174 7.56 18.86 6.40
CA THR A 174 8.84 18.27 6.01
C THR A 174 8.80 16.78 6.33
N LEU A 175 8.94 15.97 5.29
CA LEU A 175 8.91 14.51 5.38
C LEU A 175 10.30 13.93 5.16
N ARG A 176 10.67 12.92 5.94
CA ARG A 176 11.82 12.05 5.67
C ARG A 176 11.36 10.86 4.86
N LEU A 177 11.79 10.78 3.60
CA LEU A 177 11.44 9.70 2.68
C LEU A 177 12.27 8.43 2.97
N PRO A 178 11.87 7.25 2.44
CA PRO A 178 12.63 6.01 2.62
C PRO A 178 14.05 6.07 2.01
N SER A 179 14.28 6.99 1.07
CA SER A 179 15.61 7.27 0.51
C SER A 179 16.53 8.05 1.45
N GLY A 180 16.02 8.58 2.57
CA GLY A 180 16.69 9.56 3.43
C GLY A 180 16.54 11.01 2.95
N GLU A 181 15.95 11.23 1.77
CA GLU A 181 15.65 12.58 1.28
C GLU A 181 14.66 13.30 2.21
N MET A 182 14.99 14.53 2.57
CA MET A 182 14.09 15.45 3.27
C MET A 182 13.34 16.28 2.25
N ARG A 183 12.00 16.20 2.27
CA ARG A 183 11.17 16.83 1.25
C ARG A 183 9.98 17.57 1.86
N MET A 184 9.74 18.79 1.37
CA MET A 184 8.58 19.59 1.74
C MET A 184 7.36 19.21 0.89
N VAL A 185 6.22 19.04 1.55
CA VAL A 185 4.93 18.68 0.94
C VAL A 185 3.83 19.57 1.52
N ASP A 186 2.83 19.94 0.70
CA ASP A 186 1.69 20.74 1.16
C ASP A 186 0.94 20.00 2.29
N VAL A 187 0.65 20.69 3.40
CA VAL A 187 0.00 20.10 4.58
C VAL A 187 -1.41 19.56 4.31
N ARG A 188 -2.03 19.95 3.20
CA ARG A 188 -3.34 19.43 2.77
C ARG A 188 -3.24 18.06 2.08
N CYS A 189 -2.04 17.63 1.70
CA CYS A 189 -1.83 16.27 1.20
C CYS A 189 -2.24 15.24 2.25
N ARG A 190 -2.79 14.12 1.79
CA ARG A 190 -3.15 12.99 2.66
C ARG A 190 -2.02 11.99 2.84
N ALA A 191 -2.05 11.33 3.99
CA ALA A 191 -1.19 10.22 4.35
C ALA A 191 -1.99 9.18 5.15
N THR A 192 -1.49 7.96 5.19
CA THR A 192 -2.07 6.89 6.00
C THR A 192 -1.12 6.56 7.15
N VAL A 193 -1.64 6.53 8.37
CA VAL A 193 -0.86 6.28 9.59
C VAL A 193 -0.35 4.84 9.58
N GLY A 194 0.90 4.68 10.01
CA GLY A 194 1.62 3.40 10.08
C GLY A 194 2.57 3.19 8.90
N GLU A 195 3.32 2.09 8.98
CA GLU A 195 4.23 1.62 7.93
C GLU A 195 3.51 0.64 6.99
N VAL A 196 4.05 0.43 5.80
CA VAL A 196 3.53 -0.61 4.90
C VAL A 196 3.95 -1.99 5.40
N GLY A 197 3.01 -2.93 5.50
CA GLY A 197 3.31 -4.31 5.91
C GLY A 197 4.20 -5.09 4.93
N ASN A 198 4.44 -6.36 5.25
CA ASN A 198 5.34 -7.27 4.50
C ASN A 198 6.78 -6.73 4.42
N ALA A 199 7.36 -6.31 5.55
CA ALA A 199 8.69 -5.69 5.62
C ALA A 199 9.88 -6.68 5.46
N GLU A 200 9.63 -7.98 5.46
CA GLU A 200 10.65 -9.05 5.44
C GLU A 200 11.02 -9.57 4.05
#